data_AF-A0A0B2QBI6-F1
#
_entry.id   AF-A0A0B2QBI6-F1
#
_cell.length_a   1.000
_cell.length_b   1.000
_cell.length_c   1.000
_cell.angle_alpha   90.00
_cell.angle_beta   90.00
_cell.angle_gamma   90.00
#
_symmetry.space_group_name_H-M   'P 1'
#
loop_
_entity.id
_entity.type
_entity.pdbx_description
1 polymer ?
#
loop_
_entity_poly.entity_id
_entity_poly.type
_entity_poly.pdbx_seq_one_letter_code
_entity_poly.pdbx_strand_id
1 'polypeptide(L)'
;MKVSLILVLLSIFCVTFKPYTEVDVQNDHNNDPTLANKEFCKKAKSSESTRLNKEEDGDDAISAKPHKRSAKFHLKRRPINHGNEPKTHALDSALRDLVRIQTLHRKVIEKKDTKSMSWKQEVKVITIQQQNNLANAVVASLKSSKDEFSGNIMATLESGASLGTGEYFIDMFVGTPLKHVWLILDTGSDLSWIQCDPCYDCFEQNGPHYNPNESSSYRNISCYDPRCQLVSSPDPLQHCKTENQTCPYFYDYADGSNTTGDFALETFTVNLTWPNGKEKFKHVVDVMFGCGHWNKGFFHGAGGLLGLGRGPLSFPSQLQSIYGHSFSYCLTDLFSNTSVSSKLIFGEDKELLNHHNLNFTKLLAGEETPDDTFYYLQIKSIVVGGEVLDIPEKTWHWSSEGVGGTIIDSGSTLTFFPDSAYDVIKEAFEKKIKLQQIAADDFIMSPCYNVSGAMQVELPDYGIHFADGAVWNFPAENYFYQYEPDEVICLAILKTPNHSHLTIIGNLLQQNFHILYDVKRSRLGYSPRRCAEV
;
A
#
# COMPACT_ATOMS: atom_id res chain seq x y z
N MET A 1 38.05 29.36 -7.88
CA MET A 1 37.70 28.74 -9.18
C MET A 1 36.38 28.01 -9.03
N LYS A 2 35.31 28.62 -9.58
CA LYS A 2 34.04 28.10 -10.17
C LYS A 2 33.38 26.90 -9.46
N VAL A 3 32.19 26.98 -8.84
CA VAL A 3 30.86 27.52 -9.24
C VAL A 3 30.27 26.92 -10.53
N SER A 4 29.04 26.41 -10.37
CA SER A 4 27.97 26.14 -11.34
C SER A 4 27.94 24.84 -12.12
N LEU A 5 26.88 24.08 -11.87
CA LEU A 5 26.02 23.55 -12.93
C LEU A 5 24.54 23.53 -12.47
N ILE A 6 23.91 24.71 -12.44
CA ILE A 6 22.45 24.87 -12.52
C ILE A 6 22.19 25.68 -13.79
N LEU A 7 21.67 25.02 -14.82
CA LEU A 7 20.87 25.58 -15.93
C LEU A 7 20.75 24.53 -17.04
N VAL A 8 19.64 23.79 -17.08
CA VAL A 8 18.91 23.54 -18.33
C VAL A 8 17.43 23.34 -17.98
N LEU A 9 16.56 23.95 -18.78
CA LEU A 9 15.10 23.72 -18.93
C LEU A 9 14.15 24.59 -18.08
N LEU A 10 14.10 25.88 -18.41
CA LEU A 10 12.85 26.67 -18.33
C LEU A 10 12.68 27.48 -19.62
N SER A 11 11.95 26.89 -20.56
CA SER A 11 11.19 27.52 -21.65
C SER A 11 10.26 26.41 -22.15
N ILE A 12 8.93 26.55 -22.17
CA ILE A 12 8.12 27.32 -23.11
C ILE A 12 6.70 27.47 -22.51
N PHE A 13 6.04 28.58 -22.84
CA PHE A 13 4.64 29.00 -22.55
C PHE A 13 4.42 29.91 -21.35
N CYS A 14 4.70 31.20 -21.55
CA CYS A 14 3.83 32.26 -21.07
C CYS A 14 3.36 33.08 -22.27
N VAL A 15 2.06 33.10 -22.52
CA VAL A 15 1.40 34.03 -23.45
C VAL A 15 1.29 35.39 -22.74
N THR A 16 1.67 36.40 -23.50
CA THR A 16 1.86 37.82 -23.24
C THR A 16 0.75 38.55 -22.46
N PHE A 17 1.16 39.43 -21.54
CA PHE A 17 0.63 40.80 -21.43
C PHE A 17 1.78 41.78 -21.09
N LYS A 18 1.92 42.84 -21.91
CA LYS A 18 2.88 43.96 -21.78
C LYS A 18 2.21 45.10 -20.99
N PRO A 19 2.93 45.92 -20.20
CA PRO A 19 3.56 47.16 -20.70
C PRO A 19 4.97 47.43 -20.10
N TYR A 20 5.97 47.95 -20.85
CA TYR A 20 6.42 49.37 -20.92
C TYR A 20 6.63 50.01 -19.52
N THR A 21 7.79 50.55 -19.08
CA THR A 21 8.86 51.38 -19.69
C THR A 21 10.13 51.40 -18.81
N GLU A 22 11.29 51.56 -19.45
CA GLU A 22 12.52 52.33 -19.10
C GLU A 22 13.10 52.34 -17.66
N VAL A 23 14.40 52.01 -17.52
CA VAL A 23 15.53 52.96 -17.37
C VAL A 23 16.83 52.16 -17.11
N ASP A 24 17.68 52.13 -18.14
CA ASP A 24 19.13 52.42 -18.15
C ASP A 24 20.06 52.17 -16.94
N VAL A 25 21.09 51.35 -17.20
CA VAL A 25 22.52 51.76 -17.34
C VAL A 25 23.60 51.22 -16.35
N GLN A 26 24.64 50.64 -17.00
CA GLN A 26 26.07 50.45 -16.66
C GLN A 26 26.47 49.44 -15.56
N ASN A 27 27.09 48.27 -15.86
CA ASN A 27 28.41 47.97 -16.45
C ASN A 27 29.59 48.68 -15.75
N ASP A 28 30.47 47.93 -15.06
CA ASP A 28 31.74 47.48 -15.63
C ASP A 28 32.69 46.81 -14.60
N HIS A 29 33.31 45.70 -15.04
CA HIS A 29 34.75 45.35 -14.97
C HIS A 29 35.52 45.39 -13.62
N ASN A 30 36.53 44.57 -13.30
CA ASN A 30 37.23 43.42 -13.89
C ASN A 30 38.33 43.00 -12.87
N ASN A 31 38.91 41.81 -13.08
CA ASN A 31 40.30 41.40 -12.79
C ASN A 31 40.68 40.73 -11.44
N ASP A 32 40.78 39.40 -11.55
CA ASP A 32 41.79 38.41 -11.07
C ASP A 32 43.27 38.89 -11.25
N PRO A 33 44.36 38.09 -10.99
CA PRO A 33 44.56 36.82 -10.25
C PRO A 33 45.77 36.83 -9.29
N THR A 34 46.01 35.74 -8.54
CA THR A 34 47.27 34.93 -8.63
C THR A 34 47.35 33.72 -7.66
N LEU A 35 48.00 32.69 -8.19
CA LEU A 35 48.25 31.31 -7.74
C LEU A 35 49.50 31.19 -6.82
N ALA A 36 49.56 30.19 -5.92
CA ALA A 36 50.67 29.20 -5.85
C ALA A 36 50.63 28.26 -4.60
N ASN A 37 50.47 26.95 -4.87
CA ASN A 37 51.13 25.73 -4.35
C ASN A 37 51.79 25.67 -2.95
N LYS A 38 51.48 24.62 -2.17
CA LYS A 38 52.38 23.44 -1.93
C LYS A 38 51.79 22.42 -0.93
N GLU A 39 51.94 21.13 -1.27
CA GLU A 39 51.69 19.94 -0.44
C GLU A 39 52.69 19.77 0.72
N PHE A 40 52.29 19.05 1.78
CA PHE A 40 53.14 18.06 2.48
C PHE A 40 52.28 17.07 3.28
N CYS A 41 52.64 15.78 3.19
CA CYS A 41 51.98 14.63 3.82
C CYS A 41 52.89 14.03 4.90
N LYS A 42 52.36 13.55 6.04
CA LYS A 42 53.05 12.62 6.97
C LYS A 42 52.06 11.79 7.82
N LYS A 43 52.30 10.48 7.83
CA LYS A 43 51.65 9.40 8.61
C LYS A 43 52.10 9.34 10.08
N ALA A 44 51.25 8.78 10.95
CA ALA A 44 51.65 8.01 12.13
C ALA A 44 50.58 6.94 12.51
N LYS A 45 51.02 5.86 13.16
CA LYS A 45 50.39 4.53 13.31
C LYS A 45 49.70 4.28 14.68
N SER A 46 48.73 3.35 14.65
CA SER A 46 48.41 2.22 15.57
C SER A 46 48.33 2.40 17.10
N SER A 47 47.25 1.85 17.68
CA SER A 47 47.32 0.76 18.67
C SER A 47 45.94 0.08 18.88
N GLU A 48 46.00 -1.18 19.28
CA GLU A 48 44.93 -2.18 19.42
C GLU A 48 44.97 -2.69 20.87
N SER A 49 43.82 -3.07 21.46
CA SER A 49 43.68 -4.06 22.57
C SER A 49 42.29 -4.01 23.23
N THR A 50 41.39 -4.97 23.01
CA THR A 50 41.07 -6.20 23.80
C THR A 50 40.09 -6.08 25.01
N ARG A 51 38.92 -6.74 24.84
CA ARG A 51 38.24 -7.76 25.70
C ARG A 51 37.49 -7.43 27.02
N LEU A 52 36.30 -8.08 27.07
CA LEU A 52 35.68 -8.92 28.14
C LEU A 52 34.54 -8.36 29.03
N ASN A 53 33.33 -8.86 28.72
CA ASN A 53 32.20 -9.38 29.53
C ASN A 53 32.16 -9.14 31.05
N LYS A 54 30.96 -8.80 31.55
CA LYS A 54 30.20 -9.64 32.51
C LYS A 54 28.76 -9.14 32.73
N GLU A 55 27.84 -10.10 32.69
CA GLU A 55 26.46 -10.05 33.17
C GLU A 55 26.44 -9.96 34.71
N GLU A 56 25.41 -9.33 35.27
CA GLU A 56 24.81 -9.79 36.53
C GLU A 56 23.35 -9.36 36.62
N ASP A 57 22.54 -10.35 37.00
CA ASP A 57 21.10 -10.40 37.18
C ASP A 57 20.68 -9.70 38.47
N GLY A 58 19.45 -9.21 38.55
CA GLY A 58 18.92 -8.57 39.76
C GLY A 58 17.42 -8.27 39.66
N ASP A 59 16.62 -9.27 40.02
CA ASP A 59 15.20 -9.14 40.35
C ASP A 59 14.98 -8.13 41.48
N ASP A 60 14.01 -7.22 41.30
CA ASP A 60 13.24 -6.68 42.42
C ASP A 60 11.83 -6.27 41.94
N ALA A 61 10.82 -6.89 42.57
CA ALA A 61 9.43 -6.52 42.46
C ALA A 61 9.16 -5.22 43.25
N ILE A 62 8.25 -4.36 42.77
CA ILE A 62 7.17 -3.67 43.53
C ILE A 62 6.59 -2.50 42.72
N SER A 63 5.25 -2.38 42.81
CA SER A 63 4.42 -1.18 42.62
C SER A 63 3.99 -0.81 41.20
N ALA A 64 2.78 -1.28 40.86
CA ALA A 64 1.93 -0.71 39.82
C ALA A 64 1.62 0.78 40.08
N LYS A 65 2.49 1.65 39.57
CA LYS A 65 2.07 2.95 39.01
C LYS A 65 1.59 2.70 37.58
N PRO A 66 0.73 3.54 36.98
CA PRO A 66 0.45 3.43 35.56
C PRO A 66 1.78 3.67 34.84
N HIS A 67 2.45 2.59 34.44
CA HIS A 67 3.66 2.69 33.65
C HIS A 67 3.25 3.42 32.38
N LYS A 68 3.76 4.64 32.22
CA LYS A 68 4.04 5.18 30.90
C LYS A 68 4.90 4.12 30.22
N ARG A 69 4.27 3.24 29.45
CA ARG A 69 5.01 2.37 28.54
C ARG A 69 5.58 3.30 27.48
N SER A 70 6.89 3.19 27.28
CA SER A 70 7.57 3.81 26.15
C SER A 70 7.77 2.72 25.10
N ALA A 71 7.50 3.07 23.84
CA ALA A 71 7.74 2.20 22.72
C ALA A 71 9.24 2.21 22.42
N LYS A 72 9.84 1.03 22.42
CA LYS A 72 11.27 0.87 22.17
C LYS A 72 11.49 0.71 20.67
N PHE A 73 12.20 1.65 20.06
CA PHE A 73 12.62 1.56 18.66
C PHE A 73 14.09 1.14 18.58
N HIS A 74 14.33 -0.01 17.97
CA HIS A 74 15.69 -0.53 17.79
C HIS A 74 16.31 -0.03 16.49
N LEU A 75 17.35 0.80 16.61
CA LEU A 75 18.04 1.34 15.45
C LEU A 75 18.90 0.25 14.80
N LYS A 76 18.62 -0.05 13.54
CA LYS A 76 19.48 -0.91 12.74
C LYS A 76 20.66 -0.04 12.29
N ARG A 77 21.90 -0.49 12.52
CA ARG A 77 23.12 0.20 12.03
C ARG A 77 23.90 -0.74 11.14
N ARG A 78 24.26 -0.27 9.94
CA ARG A 78 25.13 -1.01 9.03
C ARG A 78 26.50 -0.35 8.89
N PRO A 79 27.57 -1.14 8.69
CA PRO A 79 28.83 -0.62 8.18
C PRO A 79 28.61 0.01 6.81
N ILE A 80 29.17 1.19 6.58
CA ILE A 80 29.07 1.91 5.31
C ILE A 80 29.72 1.07 4.21
N ASN A 81 28.91 0.41 3.40
CA ASN A 81 29.30 -0.12 2.10
C ASN A 81 28.59 0.74 1.05
N HIS A 82 29.36 1.30 0.10
CA HIS A 82 28.81 2.04 -1.03
C HIS A 82 28.04 1.08 -1.96
N GLY A 83 26.77 0.87 -1.63
CA GLY A 83 25.74 0.23 -2.44
C GLY A 83 24.41 0.83 -2.00
N ASN A 84 24.03 1.94 -2.62
CA ASN A 84 22.75 2.62 -2.39
C ASN A 84 21.65 1.85 -3.11
N GLU A 85 20.57 1.48 -2.41
CA GLU A 85 19.32 1.06 -3.07
C GLU A 85 18.08 1.21 -2.16
N PRO A 86 18.00 0.72 -0.90
CA PRO A 86 16.71 0.60 -0.18
C PRO A 86 15.92 1.87 0.21
N LYS A 87 16.50 3.08 0.13
CA LYS A 87 16.03 4.26 0.90
C LYS A 87 15.45 5.38 0.07
N THR A 88 15.89 5.53 -1.17
CA THR A 88 15.17 6.25 -2.21
C THR A 88 13.75 5.69 -2.36
N HIS A 89 13.61 4.37 -2.18
CA HIS A 89 12.36 3.65 -2.35
C HIS A 89 11.25 4.03 -1.35
N ALA A 90 11.58 4.35 -0.09
CA ALA A 90 10.58 4.78 0.89
C ALA A 90 10.03 6.18 0.56
N LEU A 91 10.91 7.09 0.12
CA LEU A 91 10.52 8.42 -0.35
C LEU A 91 9.67 8.32 -1.62
N ASP A 92 10.09 7.49 -2.57
CA ASP A 92 9.34 7.26 -3.80
C ASP A 92 7.96 6.67 -3.50
N SER A 93 7.85 5.75 -2.52
CA SER A 93 6.56 5.18 -2.12
C SER A 93 5.64 6.21 -1.47
N ALA A 94 6.17 7.02 -0.55
CA ALA A 94 5.41 8.09 0.07
C ALA A 94 4.88 9.09 -0.97
N LEU A 95 5.69 9.43 -1.98
CA LEU A 95 5.27 10.31 -3.08
C LEU A 95 4.16 9.71 -3.93
N ARG A 96 4.24 8.41 -4.24
CA ARG A 96 3.21 7.69 -5.00
C ARG A 96 1.89 7.63 -4.24
N ASP A 97 1.92 7.30 -2.96
CA ASP A 97 0.74 7.27 -2.09
C ASP A 97 0.06 8.65 -2.00
N LEU A 98 0.83 9.74 -1.96
CA LEU A 98 0.26 11.08 -1.97
C LEU A 98 -0.55 11.34 -3.24
N VAL A 99 -0.07 10.92 -4.41
CA VAL A 99 -0.91 10.99 -5.61
C VAL A 99 -2.14 10.09 -5.44
N ARG A 100 -1.96 8.87 -4.88
CA ARG A 100 -3.02 7.89 -4.60
C ARG A 100 -4.21 8.52 -3.91
N ILE A 101 -3.98 9.26 -2.84
CA ILE A 101 -5.07 9.75 -2.01
C ILE A 101 -5.88 10.86 -2.69
N GLN A 102 -5.24 11.69 -3.52
CA GLN A 102 -5.91 12.81 -4.19
C GLN A 102 -7.05 12.34 -5.10
N THR A 103 -6.80 11.33 -5.92
CA THR A 103 -7.84 10.82 -6.84
C THR A 103 -8.83 9.93 -6.11
N LEU A 104 -8.43 9.25 -5.04
CA LEU A 104 -9.33 8.38 -4.27
C LEU A 104 -10.49 9.18 -3.72
N HIS A 105 -10.17 10.32 -3.11
CA HIS A 105 -11.18 11.27 -2.60
C HIS A 105 -12.12 11.73 -3.72
N ARG A 106 -11.59 12.09 -4.89
CA ARG A 106 -12.40 12.46 -6.05
C ARG A 106 -13.37 11.34 -6.45
N LYS A 107 -12.90 10.11 -6.58
CA LYS A 107 -13.74 8.95 -6.96
C LYS A 107 -14.86 8.68 -5.96
N VAL A 108 -14.54 8.72 -4.67
CA VAL A 108 -15.52 8.48 -3.60
C VAL A 108 -16.61 9.57 -3.62
N ILE A 109 -16.24 10.82 -3.89
CA ILE A 109 -17.19 11.94 -4.04
C ILE A 109 -18.02 11.82 -5.33
N GLU A 110 -17.39 11.57 -6.48
CA GLU A 110 -18.07 11.49 -7.78
C GLU A 110 -19.09 10.33 -7.83
N LYS A 111 -18.80 9.20 -7.17
CA LYS A 111 -19.72 8.04 -7.06
C LYS A 111 -21.00 8.37 -6.29
N LYS A 112 -20.96 9.36 -5.39
CA LYS A 112 -22.14 9.91 -4.73
C LYS A 112 -22.93 10.82 -5.66
N ASP A 113 -22.26 11.67 -6.43
CA ASP A 113 -22.95 12.58 -7.37
C ASP A 113 -23.63 11.80 -8.51
N THR A 114 -23.13 10.62 -8.89
CA THR A 114 -23.81 9.71 -9.82
C THR A 114 -25.06 9.05 -9.24
N LYS A 115 -25.18 8.91 -7.91
CA LYS A 115 -26.47 8.58 -7.26
C LYS A 115 -27.44 9.79 -7.20
N SER A 116 -26.94 11.02 -7.39
CA SER A 116 -27.71 12.28 -7.39
C SER A 116 -28.07 12.77 -8.81
N MET A 117 -27.29 12.42 -9.84
CA MET A 117 -27.52 12.76 -11.23
C MET A 117 -27.58 11.51 -12.09
N SER A 118 -28.82 11.11 -12.39
CA SER A 118 -29.20 10.22 -13.48
C SER A 118 -28.47 10.61 -14.76
N TRP A 119 -27.47 9.82 -15.18
CA TRP A 119 -26.96 9.88 -16.54
C TRP A 119 -28.05 9.37 -17.50
N LYS A 120 -28.81 10.32 -18.03
CA LYS A 120 -29.62 10.12 -19.24
C LYS A 120 -28.66 9.99 -20.41
N GLN A 121 -28.23 8.77 -20.73
CA GLN A 121 -28.11 8.26 -22.10
C GLN A 121 -27.74 6.76 -22.09
N GLU A 122 -28.76 5.94 -22.40
CA GLU A 122 -28.75 4.55 -22.89
C GLU A 122 -27.55 3.64 -22.60
N VAL A 123 -27.17 3.49 -21.35
CA VAL A 123 -26.61 2.23 -20.83
C VAL A 123 -27.52 1.78 -19.71
N LYS A 124 -28.03 0.55 -19.75
CA LYS A 124 -28.70 -0.06 -18.59
C LYS A 124 -27.66 -0.18 -17.49
N VAL A 125 -27.56 0.84 -16.64
CA VAL A 125 -26.79 0.77 -15.40
C VAL A 125 -27.44 -0.30 -14.54
N ILE A 126 -26.84 -1.49 -14.54
CA ILE A 126 -27.19 -2.57 -13.62
C ILE A 126 -26.92 -2.05 -12.21
N THR A 127 -27.89 -2.19 -11.31
CA THR A 127 -27.69 -1.76 -9.91
C THR A 127 -26.62 -2.62 -9.25
N ILE A 128 -25.91 -2.12 -8.23
CA ILE A 128 -24.88 -2.88 -7.48
C ILE A 128 -25.42 -4.24 -7.01
N GLN A 129 -26.68 -4.30 -6.59
CA GLN A 129 -27.34 -5.54 -6.19
C GLN A 129 -27.46 -6.54 -7.35
N GLN A 130 -27.64 -6.03 -8.56
CA GLN A 130 -27.81 -6.80 -9.78
C GLN A 130 -26.43 -7.20 -10.37
N GLN A 131 -25.36 -6.41 -10.16
CA GLN A 131 -23.96 -6.81 -10.36
C GLN A 131 -23.54 -7.91 -9.39
N ASN A 132 -23.87 -7.75 -8.10
CA ASN A 132 -23.63 -8.78 -7.07
C ASN A 132 -24.39 -10.07 -7.39
N ASN A 133 -25.63 -9.99 -7.87
CA ASN A 133 -26.38 -11.16 -8.31
C ASN A 133 -25.74 -11.85 -9.51
N LEU A 134 -25.22 -11.09 -10.47
CA LEU A 134 -24.52 -11.63 -11.64
C LEU A 134 -23.21 -12.32 -11.24
N ALA A 135 -22.40 -11.67 -10.40
CA ALA A 135 -21.17 -12.23 -9.87
C ALA A 135 -21.44 -13.48 -9.01
N ASN A 136 -22.44 -13.43 -8.13
CA ASN A 136 -22.84 -14.58 -7.32
C ASN A 136 -23.34 -15.75 -8.18
N ALA A 137 -24.06 -15.49 -9.28
CA ALA A 137 -24.49 -16.53 -10.21
C ALA A 137 -23.31 -17.18 -10.95
N VAL A 138 -22.31 -16.38 -11.35
CA VAL A 138 -21.06 -16.87 -11.97
C VAL A 138 -20.23 -17.68 -10.97
N VAL A 139 -20.04 -17.17 -9.76
CA VAL A 139 -19.34 -17.86 -8.65
C VAL A 139 -20.06 -19.14 -8.22
N ALA A 140 -21.40 -19.18 -8.34
CA ALA A 140 -22.18 -20.39 -8.12
C ALA A 140 -22.05 -21.44 -9.25
N SER A 141 -21.62 -21.02 -10.45
CA SER A 141 -21.35 -21.90 -11.59
C SER A 141 -19.98 -22.58 -11.53
N LEU A 142 -19.02 -22.01 -10.77
CA LEU A 142 -17.71 -22.62 -10.45
C LEU A 142 -17.81 -23.88 -9.56
N LYS A 143 -19.01 -24.41 -9.34
CA LYS A 143 -19.25 -25.67 -8.62
C LYS A 143 -18.77 -26.86 -9.44
N SER A 144 -17.47 -27.09 -9.44
CA SER A 144 -16.85 -28.35 -9.79
C SER A 144 -16.02 -28.85 -8.60
N SER A 145 -16.36 -30.05 -8.12
CA SER A 145 -15.62 -30.84 -7.12
C SER A 145 -15.55 -30.29 -5.68
N LYS A 146 -16.66 -30.36 -4.93
CA LYS A 146 -16.64 -30.12 -3.47
C LYS A 146 -15.74 -31.08 -2.67
N ASP A 147 -15.32 -32.20 -3.25
CA ASP A 147 -14.53 -33.23 -2.56
C ASP A 147 -13.00 -33.07 -2.71
N GLU A 148 -12.50 -32.18 -3.58
CA GLU A 148 -11.04 -31.98 -3.78
C GLU A 148 -10.50 -30.67 -3.15
N PHE A 149 -11.40 -29.82 -2.64
CA PHE A 149 -11.12 -28.45 -2.17
C PHE A 149 -11.39 -28.21 -0.67
N SER A 150 -11.34 -29.24 0.18
CA SER A 150 -11.30 -28.99 1.64
C SER A 150 -9.96 -28.37 2.04
N GLY A 151 -9.93 -27.13 2.52
CA GLY A 151 -8.74 -26.48 3.07
C GLY A 151 -8.66 -24.98 2.78
N ASN A 152 -7.50 -24.38 3.07
CA ASN A 152 -7.15 -23.01 2.71
C ASN A 152 -6.27 -23.00 1.44
N ILE A 153 -6.26 -21.88 0.72
CA ILE A 153 -5.19 -21.56 -0.24
C ILE A 153 -4.22 -20.63 0.44
N MET A 154 -2.92 -20.83 0.23
CA MET A 154 -1.83 -20.08 0.82
C MET A 154 -0.85 -19.66 -0.27
N ALA A 155 -0.61 -18.36 -0.42
CA ALA A 155 0.39 -17.82 -1.32
C ALA A 155 1.56 -17.22 -0.52
N THR A 156 2.74 -17.24 -1.13
CA THR A 156 3.95 -16.63 -0.57
C THR A 156 3.89 -15.13 -0.77
N LEU A 157 4.14 -14.38 0.30
CA LEU A 157 4.15 -12.92 0.33
C LEU A 157 5.55 -12.39 0.60
N GLU A 158 6.01 -11.39 -0.15
CA GLU A 158 7.32 -10.77 0.00
C GLU A 158 7.25 -9.24 -0.04
N SER A 159 8.22 -8.56 0.59
CA SER A 159 8.37 -7.11 0.46
C SER A 159 8.92 -6.76 -0.92
N GLY A 160 8.29 -5.79 -1.59
CA GLY A 160 8.79 -5.22 -2.85
C GLY A 160 9.88 -4.17 -2.67
N ALA A 161 10.36 -3.91 -1.44
CA ALA A 161 11.34 -2.85 -1.16
C ALA A 161 12.65 -3.00 -1.93
N SER A 162 13.10 -4.23 -2.17
CA SER A 162 14.29 -4.52 -2.99
C SER A 162 14.10 -4.21 -4.48
N LEU A 163 12.84 -4.09 -4.93
CA LEU A 163 12.44 -3.80 -6.30
C LEU A 163 11.98 -2.35 -6.47
N GLY A 164 12.19 -1.54 -5.44
CA GLY A 164 11.95 -0.10 -5.47
C GLY A 164 10.56 0.37 -5.12
N THR A 165 9.76 -0.51 -4.53
CA THR A 165 8.38 -0.21 -4.15
C THR A 165 8.12 -0.45 -2.67
N GLY A 166 7.20 0.30 -2.07
CA GLY A 166 6.72 0.05 -0.70
C GLY A 166 5.56 -0.93 -0.64
N GLU A 167 5.22 -1.55 -1.77
CA GLU A 167 4.18 -2.57 -1.87
C GLU A 167 4.68 -3.97 -1.51
N TYR A 168 3.73 -4.86 -1.19
CA TYR A 168 4.01 -6.29 -0.98
C TYR A 168 3.59 -7.10 -2.19
N PHE A 169 4.42 -8.07 -2.57
CA PHE A 169 4.23 -8.92 -3.73
C PHE A 169 3.82 -10.32 -3.33
N ILE A 170 3.03 -10.95 -4.18
CA ILE A 170 2.57 -12.32 -4.05
C ILE A 170 3.10 -13.12 -5.22
N ASP A 171 3.65 -14.30 -4.91
CA ASP A 171 3.97 -15.34 -5.89
C ASP A 171 2.67 -15.98 -6.42
N MET A 172 2.45 -15.91 -7.73
CA MET A 172 1.30 -16.52 -8.38
C MET A 172 1.67 -17.07 -9.76
N PHE A 173 0.95 -18.10 -10.18
CA PHE A 173 1.08 -18.66 -11.52
C PHE A 173 -0.21 -18.45 -12.30
N VAL A 174 -0.11 -18.13 -13.59
CA VAL A 174 -1.25 -17.85 -14.46
C VAL A 174 -1.12 -18.68 -15.74
N GLY A 175 -2.24 -19.22 -16.21
CA GLY A 175 -2.31 -19.92 -17.49
C GLY A 175 -1.95 -21.39 -17.46
N THR A 176 -2.16 -22.05 -18.60
CA THR A 176 -1.83 -23.46 -18.83
C THR A 176 -1.05 -23.63 -20.14
N PRO A 177 0.28 -23.82 -20.10
CA PRO A 177 1.11 -24.14 -18.93
C PRO A 177 1.30 -22.96 -17.96
N LEU A 178 1.64 -23.27 -16.71
CA LEU A 178 1.84 -22.29 -15.64
C LEU A 178 2.94 -21.28 -15.99
N LYS A 179 2.61 -19.98 -15.94
CA LYS A 179 3.57 -18.87 -16.04
C LYS A 179 3.62 -18.14 -14.72
N HIS A 180 4.80 -17.99 -14.16
CA HIS A 180 4.99 -17.27 -12.90
C HIS A 180 4.84 -15.75 -13.08
N VAL A 181 4.13 -15.09 -12.16
CA VAL A 181 3.85 -13.65 -12.14
C VAL A 181 3.88 -13.14 -10.70
N TRP A 182 4.58 -12.03 -10.47
CA TRP A 182 4.52 -11.28 -9.21
C TRP A 182 3.36 -10.30 -9.23
N LEU A 183 2.50 -10.31 -8.22
CA LEU A 183 1.35 -9.40 -8.12
C LEU A 183 1.40 -8.56 -6.86
N ILE A 184 1.07 -7.28 -6.96
CA ILE A 184 0.89 -6.41 -5.79
C ILE A 184 -0.35 -6.83 -4.99
N LEU A 185 -0.21 -6.93 -3.67
CA LEU A 185 -1.29 -7.17 -2.71
C LEU A 185 -2.07 -5.88 -2.43
N ASP A 186 -3.29 -5.74 -2.93
CA ASP A 186 -4.04 -4.48 -2.82
C ASP A 186 -5.48 -4.68 -2.28
N THR A 187 -5.71 -4.33 -1.02
CA THR A 187 -7.06 -4.30 -0.43
C THR A 187 -7.86 -3.05 -0.79
N GLY A 188 -7.26 -2.10 -1.51
CA GLY A 188 -7.88 -0.87 -1.99
C GLY A 188 -8.53 -0.97 -3.38
N SER A 189 -8.52 -2.14 -4.04
CA SER A 189 -9.12 -2.30 -5.37
C SER A 189 -9.73 -3.69 -5.59
N ASP A 190 -10.67 -3.78 -6.54
CA ASP A 190 -11.37 -5.04 -6.83
C ASP A 190 -10.73 -5.81 -7.98
N LEU A 191 -10.43 -5.18 -9.12
CA LEU A 191 -9.99 -5.92 -10.30
C LEU A 191 -8.55 -6.44 -10.14
N SER A 192 -8.37 -7.76 -10.26
CA SER A 192 -7.05 -8.36 -10.48
C SER A 192 -6.69 -8.30 -11.96
N TRP A 193 -5.47 -7.93 -12.30
CA TRP A 193 -5.01 -7.78 -13.69
C TRP A 193 -3.49 -8.00 -13.80
N ILE A 194 -3.04 -8.34 -15.02
CA ILE A 194 -1.61 -8.56 -15.36
C ILE A 194 -1.27 -7.94 -16.71
N GLN A 195 0.01 -7.63 -16.96
CA GLN A 195 0.45 -7.16 -18.27
C GLN A 195 0.49 -8.32 -19.27
N CYS A 196 -0.16 -8.13 -20.41
CA CYS A 196 -0.32 -9.13 -21.45
C CYS A 196 0.34 -8.71 -22.76
N ASP A 197 0.78 -9.71 -23.53
CA ASP A 197 1.16 -9.51 -24.93
C ASP A 197 -0.07 -9.45 -25.84
N PRO A 198 -0.07 -8.55 -26.86
CA PRO A 198 0.92 -7.51 -27.07
C PRO A 198 0.79 -6.38 -26.02
N CYS A 199 1.90 -6.02 -25.39
CA CYS A 199 1.97 -4.81 -24.57
C CYS A 199 2.31 -3.62 -25.48
N TYR A 200 1.43 -2.62 -25.54
CA TYR A 200 1.60 -1.45 -26.39
C TYR A 200 2.28 -0.28 -25.67
N ASP A 201 1.98 -0.10 -24.38
CA ASP A 201 2.56 0.95 -23.54
C ASP A 201 2.47 0.49 -22.07
N CYS A 202 3.51 -0.17 -21.57
CA CYS A 202 3.52 -0.73 -20.23
C CYS A 202 4.81 -0.41 -19.46
N PHE A 203 4.73 -0.44 -18.13
CA PHE A 203 5.90 -0.30 -17.28
C PHE A 203 6.75 -1.58 -17.29
N GLU A 204 8.00 -1.45 -16.85
CA GLU A 204 8.91 -2.58 -16.71
C GLU A 204 8.51 -3.47 -15.53
N GLN A 205 8.38 -4.77 -15.82
CA GLN A 205 8.10 -5.82 -14.82
C GLN A 205 9.25 -6.83 -14.74
N ASN A 206 9.30 -7.60 -13.64
CA ASN A 206 10.20 -8.74 -13.56
C ASN A 206 9.61 -9.96 -14.27
N GLY A 207 10.34 -10.49 -15.25
CA GLY A 207 9.90 -11.62 -16.07
C GLY A 207 9.07 -11.21 -17.29
N PRO A 208 8.74 -12.15 -18.18
CA PRO A 208 8.05 -11.85 -19.43
C PRO A 208 6.59 -11.45 -19.19
N HIS A 209 6.01 -10.69 -20.13
CA HIS A 209 4.56 -10.48 -20.17
C HIS A 209 3.82 -11.81 -20.36
N TYR A 210 2.56 -11.83 -19.94
CA TYR A 210 1.71 -12.97 -20.15
C TYR A 210 1.21 -13.02 -21.59
N ASN A 211 1.52 -14.08 -22.34
CA ASN A 211 0.99 -14.28 -23.68
C ASN A 211 -0.31 -15.11 -23.63
N PRO A 212 -1.49 -14.52 -23.82
CA PRO A 212 -2.76 -15.24 -23.75
C PRO A 212 -2.87 -16.36 -24.80
N ASN A 213 -2.18 -16.24 -25.94
CA ASN A 213 -2.20 -17.26 -27.00
C ASN A 213 -1.40 -18.53 -26.66
N GLU A 214 -0.53 -18.47 -25.65
CA GLU A 214 0.23 -19.62 -25.16
C GLU A 214 -0.52 -20.41 -24.09
N SER A 215 -1.66 -19.91 -23.62
CA SER A 215 -2.45 -20.57 -22.57
C SER A 215 -3.66 -21.27 -23.18
N SER A 216 -3.75 -22.57 -22.91
CA SER A 216 -4.93 -23.37 -23.25
C SER A 216 -6.14 -23.11 -22.34
N SER A 217 -5.95 -22.41 -21.21
CA SER A 217 -7.02 -22.06 -20.27
C SER A 217 -7.52 -20.61 -20.39
N TYR A 218 -6.88 -19.79 -21.24
CA TYR A 218 -7.30 -18.42 -21.51
C TYR A 218 -8.62 -18.41 -22.29
N ARG A 219 -9.60 -17.63 -21.83
CA ARG A 219 -10.86 -17.44 -22.57
C ARG A 219 -11.31 -15.99 -22.53
N ASN A 220 -11.55 -15.43 -23.71
CA ASN A 220 -12.13 -14.09 -23.81
C ASN A 220 -13.55 -14.05 -23.22
N ILE A 221 -13.85 -12.97 -22.51
CA ILE A 221 -15.24 -12.59 -22.22
C ILE A 221 -15.69 -11.74 -23.41
N SER A 222 -16.79 -12.14 -24.06
CA SER A 222 -17.35 -11.36 -25.17
C SER A 222 -17.88 -10.01 -24.66
N CYS A 223 -17.80 -8.98 -25.51
CA CYS A 223 -18.36 -7.66 -25.25
C CYS A 223 -19.87 -7.68 -24.96
N TYR A 224 -20.60 -8.69 -25.46
CA TYR A 224 -22.03 -8.89 -25.18
C TYR A 224 -22.30 -9.80 -23.98
N ASP A 225 -21.26 -10.41 -23.39
CA ASP A 225 -21.41 -11.17 -22.17
C ASP A 225 -21.85 -10.22 -21.03
N PRO A 226 -22.86 -10.59 -20.22
CA PRO A 226 -23.29 -9.76 -19.09
C PRO A 226 -22.16 -9.37 -18.13
N ARG A 227 -21.12 -10.22 -18.00
CA ARG A 227 -19.95 -9.94 -17.16
C ARG A 227 -19.16 -8.72 -17.64
N CYS A 228 -19.25 -8.35 -18.92
CA CYS A 228 -18.59 -7.16 -19.44
C CYS A 228 -19.08 -5.86 -18.77
N GLN A 229 -20.26 -5.89 -18.12
CA GLN A 229 -20.82 -4.75 -17.39
C GLN A 229 -20.28 -4.62 -15.96
N LEU A 230 -19.39 -5.54 -15.54
CA LEU A 230 -18.69 -5.46 -14.26
C LEU A 230 -17.48 -4.52 -14.35
N VAL A 231 -17.01 -4.21 -15.55
CA VAL A 231 -15.86 -3.33 -15.80
C VAL A 231 -16.28 -2.09 -16.59
N SER A 232 -15.53 -1.00 -16.43
CA SER A 232 -15.71 0.20 -17.23
C SER A 232 -15.03 0.05 -18.59
N SER A 233 -15.60 0.62 -19.66
CA SER A 233 -14.92 0.74 -20.95
C SER A 233 -13.97 1.95 -20.95
N PRO A 234 -12.83 1.90 -21.67
CA PRO A 234 -12.01 3.10 -21.92
C PRO A 234 -12.80 4.19 -22.68
N ASP A 235 -12.35 5.43 -22.52
CA ASP A 235 -12.83 6.63 -23.23
C ASP A 235 -12.01 6.87 -24.52
N PRO A 236 -12.63 7.13 -25.69
CA PRO A 236 -14.06 7.12 -25.97
C PRO A 236 -14.68 5.74 -25.85
N LEU A 237 -15.92 5.70 -25.35
CA LEU A 237 -16.70 4.47 -25.17
C LEU A 237 -16.62 3.57 -26.41
N GLN A 238 -16.02 2.39 -26.21
CA GLN A 238 -15.87 1.42 -27.27
C GLN A 238 -17.14 0.58 -27.36
N HIS A 239 -18.01 0.94 -28.30
CA HIS A 239 -19.21 0.17 -28.57
C HIS A 239 -18.84 -1.20 -29.14
N CYS A 240 -19.53 -2.25 -28.69
CA CYS A 240 -19.38 -3.60 -29.22
C CYS A 240 -19.77 -3.63 -30.70
N LYS A 241 -18.80 -3.91 -31.58
CA LYS A 241 -19.00 -3.94 -33.04
C LYS A 241 -19.40 -5.32 -33.54
N THR A 242 -18.92 -6.39 -32.89
CA THR A 242 -19.16 -7.78 -33.30
C THR A 242 -19.40 -8.67 -32.08
N GLU A 243 -20.15 -9.77 -32.25
CA GLU A 243 -20.48 -10.70 -31.16
C GLU A 243 -19.24 -11.35 -30.52
N ASN A 244 -18.18 -11.55 -31.29
CA ASN A 244 -16.92 -12.16 -30.84
C ASN A 244 -15.86 -11.14 -30.40
N GLN A 245 -16.19 -9.85 -30.37
CA GLN A 245 -15.28 -8.83 -29.84
C GLN A 245 -15.02 -9.10 -28.36
N THR A 246 -13.77 -9.06 -27.92
CA THR A 246 -13.40 -9.15 -26.50
C THR A 246 -13.94 -7.93 -25.75
N CYS A 247 -14.36 -8.14 -24.50
CA CYS A 247 -14.80 -7.08 -23.61
C CYS A 247 -13.62 -6.15 -23.26
N PRO A 248 -13.64 -4.88 -23.69
CA PRO A 248 -12.59 -3.94 -23.30
C PRO A 248 -12.81 -3.52 -21.84
N TYR A 249 -11.72 -3.36 -21.09
CA TYR A 249 -11.78 -2.75 -19.77
C TYR A 249 -10.82 -1.57 -19.65
N PHE A 250 -11.18 -0.66 -18.77
CA PHE A 250 -10.36 0.40 -18.22
C PHE A 250 -10.51 0.37 -16.71
N TYR A 251 -9.38 0.40 -16.02
CA TYR A 251 -9.34 0.47 -14.58
C TYR A 251 -8.27 1.48 -14.19
N ASP A 252 -8.66 2.52 -13.47
CA ASP A 252 -7.75 3.52 -12.96
C ASP A 252 -7.57 3.38 -11.46
N TYR A 253 -6.43 3.81 -10.98
CA TYR A 253 -6.09 3.86 -9.58
C TYR A 253 -6.07 5.30 -9.14
N ALA A 254 -5.94 5.42 -7.83
CA ALA A 254 -6.06 6.71 -7.24
C ALA A 254 -4.75 7.52 -7.42
N ASP A 255 -3.64 6.90 -7.78
CA ASP A 255 -2.35 7.58 -8.04
C ASP A 255 -2.24 8.05 -9.50
N GLY A 256 -3.35 8.02 -10.23
CA GLY A 256 -3.40 8.33 -11.65
C GLY A 256 -2.87 7.21 -12.54
N SER A 257 -2.36 6.11 -11.95
CA SER A 257 -2.04 4.92 -12.71
C SER A 257 -3.30 4.28 -13.27
N ASN A 258 -3.16 3.53 -14.35
CA ASN A 258 -4.27 2.84 -14.99
C ASN A 258 -3.80 1.60 -15.73
N THR A 259 -4.76 0.74 -16.00
CA THR A 259 -4.61 -0.42 -16.87
C THR A 259 -5.80 -0.46 -17.83
N THR A 260 -5.52 -0.79 -19.09
CA THR A 260 -6.51 -0.95 -20.15
C THR A 260 -6.18 -2.20 -20.94
N GLY A 261 -7.20 -2.98 -21.29
CA GLY A 261 -7.01 -4.14 -22.14
C GLY A 261 -8.26 -5.00 -22.26
N ASP A 262 -8.05 -6.31 -22.29
CA ASP A 262 -9.10 -7.31 -22.47
C ASP A 262 -9.56 -7.89 -21.14
N PHE A 263 -10.87 -7.84 -20.86
CA PHE A 263 -11.46 -8.53 -19.73
C PHE A 263 -11.71 -9.99 -20.10
N ALA A 264 -11.15 -10.91 -19.32
CA ALA A 264 -11.04 -12.31 -19.71
C ALA A 264 -11.17 -13.25 -18.51
N LEU A 265 -11.18 -14.55 -18.81
CA LEU A 265 -11.09 -15.63 -17.84
C LEU A 265 -9.75 -16.33 -17.98
N GLU A 266 -9.18 -16.72 -16.85
CA GLU A 266 -7.97 -17.53 -16.82
C GLU A 266 -7.92 -18.44 -15.58
N THR A 267 -7.04 -19.43 -15.62
CA THR A 267 -6.68 -20.24 -14.47
C THR A 267 -5.52 -19.59 -13.72
N PHE A 268 -5.80 -19.20 -12.48
CA PHE A 268 -4.79 -18.73 -11.53
C PHE A 268 -4.39 -19.91 -10.65
N THR A 269 -3.11 -20.04 -10.35
CA THR A 269 -2.57 -21.16 -9.59
C THR A 269 -1.70 -20.62 -8.47
N VAL A 270 -1.97 -21.08 -7.26
CA VAL A 270 -1.20 -20.73 -6.08
C VAL A 270 -0.33 -21.91 -5.68
N ASN A 271 0.96 -21.65 -5.44
CA ASN A 271 1.86 -22.64 -4.88
C ASN A 271 1.65 -22.75 -3.37
N LEU A 272 1.01 -23.84 -2.91
CA LEU A 272 0.89 -24.11 -1.48
C LEU A 272 2.18 -24.72 -0.95
N THR A 273 2.98 -23.95 -0.23
CA THR A 273 4.08 -24.51 0.58
C THR A 273 3.55 -24.90 1.94
N TRP A 274 3.32 -26.20 2.16
CA TRP A 274 2.94 -26.70 3.48
C TRP A 274 4.14 -26.68 4.44
N PRO A 275 3.93 -26.61 5.77
CA PRO A 275 5.01 -26.63 6.77
C PRO A 275 5.94 -27.86 6.69
N ASN A 276 5.52 -28.92 5.99
CA ASN A 276 6.32 -30.13 5.73
C ASN A 276 7.15 -30.06 4.44
N GLY A 277 7.19 -28.90 3.76
CA GLY A 277 7.96 -28.67 2.53
C GLY A 277 7.37 -29.29 1.27
N LYS A 278 6.14 -29.83 1.30
CA LYS A 278 5.46 -30.31 0.10
C LYS A 278 4.74 -29.16 -0.60
N GLU A 279 5.11 -28.91 -1.84
CA GLU A 279 4.41 -28.00 -2.75
C GLU A 279 3.18 -28.71 -3.34
N LYS A 280 2.00 -28.08 -3.20
CA LYS A 280 0.81 -28.50 -3.92
C LYS A 280 0.23 -27.29 -4.65
N PHE A 281 0.26 -27.33 -5.97
CA PHE A 281 -0.43 -26.34 -6.78
C PHE A 281 -1.95 -26.46 -6.58
N LYS A 282 -2.59 -25.32 -6.31
CA LYS A 282 -4.05 -25.21 -6.30
C LYS A 282 -4.49 -24.28 -7.43
N HIS A 283 -5.28 -24.84 -8.32
CA HIS A 283 -5.86 -24.12 -9.45
C HIS A 283 -7.18 -23.48 -9.03
N VAL A 284 -7.34 -22.22 -9.38
CA VAL A 284 -8.59 -21.48 -9.41
C VAL A 284 -8.88 -21.22 -10.88
N VAL A 285 -9.84 -21.94 -11.42
CA VAL A 285 -10.22 -21.84 -12.84
C VAL A 285 -11.20 -20.69 -13.03
N ASP A 286 -11.25 -20.18 -14.26
CA ASP A 286 -12.23 -19.18 -14.71
C ASP A 286 -12.26 -17.90 -13.85
N VAL A 287 -11.09 -17.47 -13.37
CA VAL A 287 -10.93 -16.20 -12.68
C VAL A 287 -11.11 -15.07 -13.68
N MET A 288 -12.08 -14.20 -13.41
CA MET A 288 -12.27 -12.95 -14.12
C MET A 288 -11.13 -12.00 -13.77
N PHE A 289 -10.37 -11.59 -14.78
CA PHE A 289 -9.20 -10.74 -14.61
C PHE A 289 -9.03 -9.81 -15.82
N GLY A 290 -8.21 -8.77 -15.64
CA GLY A 290 -7.78 -7.89 -16.72
C GLY A 290 -6.48 -8.37 -17.38
N CYS A 291 -6.52 -8.60 -18.68
CA CYS A 291 -5.33 -8.79 -19.51
C CYS A 291 -4.91 -7.43 -20.08
N GLY A 292 -4.01 -6.74 -19.38
CA GLY A 292 -3.67 -5.33 -19.63
C GLY A 292 -2.65 -5.14 -20.74
N HIS A 293 -2.99 -4.34 -21.74
CA HIS A 293 -2.14 -4.04 -22.90
C HIS A 293 -1.58 -2.61 -22.88
N TRP A 294 -2.22 -1.71 -22.12
CA TRP A 294 -1.71 -0.38 -21.79
C TRP A 294 -1.74 -0.21 -20.28
N ASN A 295 -0.58 -0.18 -19.65
CA ASN A 295 -0.44 -0.16 -18.20
C ASN A 295 0.50 0.97 -17.80
N LYS A 296 -0.04 2.05 -17.24
CA LYS A 296 0.72 3.23 -16.83
C LYS A 296 0.70 3.33 -15.34
N GLY A 297 1.85 3.55 -14.72
CA GLY A 297 1.93 3.70 -13.27
C GLY A 297 3.25 3.23 -12.72
N PHE A 298 3.30 3.15 -11.40
CA PHE A 298 4.50 2.84 -10.65
C PHE A 298 4.45 1.45 -10.02
N PHE A 299 4.12 0.44 -10.82
CA PHE A 299 4.00 -0.96 -10.39
C PHE A 299 5.32 -1.75 -10.55
N HIS A 300 6.46 -1.05 -10.49
CA HIS A 300 7.78 -1.57 -10.81
C HIS A 300 8.05 -2.95 -10.20
N GLY A 301 8.53 -3.87 -11.01
CA GLY A 301 8.90 -5.22 -10.56
C GLY A 301 7.74 -6.22 -10.48
N ALA A 302 6.50 -5.77 -10.31
CA ALA A 302 5.32 -6.63 -10.40
C ALA A 302 4.88 -6.79 -11.86
N GLY A 303 4.25 -7.90 -12.22
CA GLY A 303 3.59 -8.10 -13.52
C GLY A 303 2.14 -7.64 -13.53
N GLY A 304 1.65 -7.08 -12.42
CA GLY A 304 0.25 -6.71 -12.23
C GLY A 304 -0.13 -6.58 -10.76
N LEU A 305 -1.41 -6.73 -10.47
CA LEU A 305 -1.98 -6.51 -9.15
C LEU A 305 -3.09 -7.55 -8.85
N LEU A 306 -3.14 -7.98 -7.59
CA LEU A 306 -4.18 -8.85 -7.05
C LEU A 306 -5.14 -8.00 -6.20
N GLY A 307 -6.33 -7.72 -6.76
CA GLY A 307 -7.35 -6.93 -6.10
C GLY A 307 -8.06 -7.74 -5.01
N LEU A 308 -7.96 -7.26 -3.77
CA LEU A 308 -8.52 -7.88 -2.56
C LEU A 308 -9.66 -7.09 -1.95
N GLY A 309 -10.21 -6.11 -2.67
CA GLY A 309 -11.37 -5.34 -2.28
C GLY A 309 -12.62 -6.19 -2.01
N ARG A 310 -13.73 -5.53 -1.70
CA ARG A 310 -14.99 -6.17 -1.32
C ARG A 310 -15.95 -6.36 -2.48
N GLY A 311 -15.64 -5.78 -3.64
CA GLY A 311 -16.47 -5.88 -4.83
C GLY A 311 -16.42 -7.26 -5.47
N PRO A 312 -17.33 -7.51 -6.43
CA PRO A 312 -17.50 -8.82 -7.05
C PRO A 312 -16.30 -9.30 -7.90
N LEU A 313 -15.46 -8.37 -8.37
CA LEU A 313 -14.29 -8.69 -9.18
C LEU A 313 -13.06 -9.02 -8.34
N SER A 314 -13.09 -8.80 -7.02
CA SER A 314 -11.97 -9.13 -6.16
C SER A 314 -11.72 -10.62 -6.10
N PHE A 315 -10.45 -10.98 -6.05
CA PHE A 315 -10.03 -12.36 -5.95
C PHE A 315 -10.74 -13.10 -4.78
N PRO A 316 -10.78 -12.58 -3.54
CA PRO A 316 -11.50 -13.27 -2.45
C PRO A 316 -13.00 -13.43 -2.73
N SER A 317 -13.65 -12.47 -3.40
CA SER A 317 -15.07 -12.60 -3.78
C SER A 317 -15.29 -13.70 -4.82
N GLN A 318 -14.39 -13.83 -5.79
CA GLN A 318 -14.46 -14.89 -6.80
C GLN A 318 -14.22 -16.29 -6.22
N LEU A 319 -13.39 -16.38 -5.17
CA LEU A 319 -13.07 -17.63 -4.46
C LEU A 319 -14.12 -18.04 -3.41
N GLN A 320 -15.12 -17.18 -3.16
CA GLN A 320 -15.97 -17.28 -1.98
C GLN A 320 -16.78 -18.58 -1.87
N SER A 321 -17.24 -19.13 -2.99
CA SER A 321 -18.00 -20.40 -3.00
C SER A 321 -17.15 -21.62 -2.68
N ILE A 322 -15.82 -21.51 -2.82
CA ILE A 322 -14.85 -22.60 -2.65
C ILE A 322 -14.18 -22.50 -1.29
N TYR A 323 -13.66 -21.33 -0.94
CA TYR A 323 -12.83 -21.13 0.26
C TYR A 323 -13.54 -20.36 1.38
N GLY A 324 -14.70 -19.80 1.11
CA GLY A 324 -15.48 -19.03 2.08
C GLY A 324 -15.20 -17.53 2.02
N HIS A 325 -15.64 -16.80 3.05
CA HIS A 325 -15.75 -15.34 3.03
C HIS A 325 -14.64 -14.65 3.83
N SER A 326 -13.49 -15.31 3.95
CA SER A 326 -12.39 -14.82 4.77
C SER A 326 -11.08 -14.98 4.04
N PHE A 327 -10.17 -14.04 4.28
CA PHE A 327 -8.77 -14.18 3.94
C PHE A 327 -7.93 -13.47 4.99
N SER A 328 -6.66 -13.84 5.10
CA SER A 328 -5.74 -13.23 6.04
C SER A 328 -4.34 -13.13 5.47
N TYR A 329 -3.55 -12.18 5.94
CA TYR A 329 -2.14 -12.08 5.58
C TYR A 329 -1.30 -11.62 6.76
N CYS A 330 0.01 -11.81 6.67
CA CYS A 330 0.97 -11.31 7.66
C CYS A 330 2.09 -10.58 6.92
N LEU A 331 2.14 -9.25 7.04
CA LEU A 331 3.17 -8.46 6.35
C LEU A 331 4.47 -8.45 7.15
N THR A 332 5.58 -8.84 6.52
CA THR A 332 6.93 -8.75 7.11
C THR A 332 7.38 -7.30 7.19
N ASP A 333 8.45 -7.02 7.94
CA ASP A 333 9.08 -5.70 7.95
C ASP A 333 9.54 -5.30 6.53
N LEU A 334 8.91 -4.26 5.97
CA LEU A 334 9.15 -3.79 4.59
C LEU A 334 10.62 -3.45 4.36
N PHE A 335 11.31 -2.93 5.37
CA PHE A 335 12.68 -2.43 5.28
C PHE A 335 13.71 -3.46 5.74
N SER A 336 13.30 -4.70 5.96
CA SER A 336 14.22 -5.80 6.20
C SER A 336 15.00 -6.14 4.93
N ASN A 337 16.32 -6.32 5.03
CA ASN A 337 17.14 -6.86 3.92
C ASN A 337 17.07 -8.38 3.80
N THR A 338 16.26 -9.02 4.63
CA THR A 338 16.07 -10.46 4.55
C THR A 338 15.02 -10.75 3.49
N SER A 339 15.34 -11.59 2.50
CA SER A 339 14.37 -12.21 1.58
C SER A 339 13.52 -13.22 2.34
N VAL A 340 12.78 -12.75 3.33
CA VAL A 340 11.90 -13.56 4.16
C VAL A 340 10.51 -13.38 3.63
N SER A 341 9.91 -14.51 3.28
CA SER A 341 8.53 -14.57 2.87
C SER A 341 7.60 -14.80 4.07
N SER A 342 6.35 -14.40 3.88
CA SER A 342 5.24 -14.74 4.75
C SER A 342 4.08 -15.27 3.91
N LYS A 343 2.85 -15.24 4.44
CA LYS A 343 1.70 -15.94 3.87
C LYS A 343 0.50 -15.02 3.67
N LEU A 344 -0.17 -15.19 2.54
CA LEU A 344 -1.55 -14.80 2.29
C LEU A 344 -2.40 -16.05 2.26
N ILE A 345 -3.48 -16.10 3.04
CA ILE A 345 -4.33 -17.28 3.22
C ILE A 345 -5.76 -16.93 2.83
N PHE A 346 -6.32 -17.64 1.85
CA PHE A 346 -7.75 -17.58 1.52
C PHE A 346 -8.50 -18.72 2.22
N GLY A 347 -9.63 -18.36 2.81
CA GLY A 347 -10.48 -19.20 3.63
C GLY A 347 -10.25 -19.03 5.13
N GLU A 348 -10.91 -19.89 5.91
CA GLU A 348 -10.88 -19.81 7.36
C GLU A 348 -9.54 -20.31 7.93
N ASP A 349 -8.77 -19.40 8.54
CA ASP A 349 -7.58 -19.74 9.30
C ASP A 349 -7.96 -20.07 10.75
N LYS A 350 -8.11 -21.37 11.02
CA LYS A 350 -8.48 -21.87 12.36
C LYS A 350 -7.37 -21.65 13.39
N GLU A 351 -6.11 -21.63 12.99
CA GLU A 351 -5.01 -21.40 13.93
C GLU A 351 -5.04 -19.94 14.42
N LEU A 352 -5.23 -19.01 13.50
CA LEU A 352 -5.40 -17.60 13.82
C LEU A 352 -6.65 -17.36 14.67
N LEU A 353 -7.81 -17.93 14.29
CA LEU A 353 -9.07 -17.74 15.01
C LEU A 353 -9.04 -18.24 16.46
N ASN A 354 -8.18 -19.22 16.76
CA ASN A 354 -7.98 -19.73 18.12
C ASN A 354 -6.85 -19.00 18.87
N HIS A 355 -6.20 -18.02 18.25
CA HIS A 355 -5.09 -17.31 18.85
C HIS A 355 -5.58 -16.31 19.92
N HIS A 356 -5.03 -16.42 21.13
CA HIS A 356 -5.44 -15.64 22.30
C HIS A 356 -5.28 -14.11 22.16
N ASN A 357 -4.37 -13.65 21.29
CA ASN A 357 -4.15 -12.22 21.03
C ASN A 357 -4.91 -11.70 19.80
N LEU A 358 -5.78 -12.51 19.19
CA LEU A 358 -6.61 -12.05 18.08
C LEU A 358 -7.73 -11.16 18.61
N ASN A 359 -7.67 -9.88 18.24
CA ASN A 359 -8.72 -8.91 18.50
C ASN A 359 -9.49 -8.62 17.22
N PHE A 360 -10.71 -8.11 17.36
CA PHE A 360 -11.58 -7.75 16.24
C PHE A 360 -12.07 -6.32 16.36
N THR A 361 -12.28 -5.68 15.21
CA THR A 361 -13.04 -4.44 15.06
C THR A 361 -14.06 -4.56 13.93
N LYS A 362 -15.18 -3.84 14.00
CA LYS A 362 -16.26 -3.87 12.98
C LYS A 362 -15.78 -3.26 11.66
N LEU A 363 -16.06 -3.96 10.56
CA LEU A 363 -16.03 -3.40 9.20
C LEU A 363 -17.39 -2.77 8.88
N LEU A 364 -17.41 -1.51 8.46
CA LEU A 364 -18.63 -0.82 8.05
C LEU A 364 -19.10 -1.31 6.67
N ALA A 365 -20.40 -1.26 6.40
CA ALA A 365 -20.96 -1.74 5.14
C ALA A 365 -22.28 -1.05 4.79
N GLY A 366 -22.69 -1.13 3.51
CA GLY A 366 -24.01 -0.68 3.08
C GLY A 366 -24.15 0.83 3.15
N GLU A 367 -25.22 1.32 3.74
CA GLU A 367 -25.50 2.77 3.83
C GLU A 367 -24.48 3.52 4.71
N GLU A 368 -23.69 2.81 5.52
CA GLU A 368 -22.59 3.39 6.32
C GLU A 368 -21.37 3.76 5.46
N THR A 369 -21.30 3.32 4.19
CA THR A 369 -20.11 3.46 3.33
C THR A 369 -20.46 4.02 1.95
N PRO A 370 -19.66 4.96 1.40
CA PRO A 370 -19.94 5.54 0.09
C PRO A 370 -19.60 4.61 -1.08
N ASP A 371 -18.67 3.69 -0.86
CA ASP A 371 -18.16 2.76 -1.86
C ASP A 371 -18.10 1.35 -1.27
N ASP A 372 -18.52 0.36 -2.06
CA ASP A 372 -18.52 -1.04 -1.67
C ASP A 372 -17.20 -1.75 -1.95
N THR A 373 -16.20 -1.09 -2.56
CA THR A 373 -14.86 -1.66 -2.82
C THR A 373 -14.01 -1.70 -1.54
N PHE A 374 -14.02 -0.65 -0.71
CA PHE A 374 -13.06 -0.51 0.39
C PHE A 374 -13.50 -1.17 1.70
N TYR A 375 -12.52 -1.50 2.54
CA TYR A 375 -12.72 -1.94 3.91
C TYR A 375 -12.73 -0.75 4.87
N TYR A 376 -13.93 -0.29 5.22
CA TYR A 376 -14.11 0.84 6.12
C TYR A 376 -14.07 0.43 7.59
N LEU A 377 -13.42 1.26 8.40
CA LEU A 377 -13.30 1.14 9.85
C LEU A 377 -13.86 2.39 10.53
N GLN A 378 -14.28 2.27 11.79
CA GLN A 378 -14.74 3.42 12.58
C GLN A 378 -13.77 3.73 13.72
N ILE A 379 -12.93 4.74 13.53
CA ILE A 379 -12.09 5.28 14.59
C ILE A 379 -12.96 6.03 15.60
N LYS A 380 -12.64 5.86 16.88
CA LYS A 380 -13.16 6.65 18.00
C LYS A 380 -12.16 7.71 18.44
N SER A 381 -10.90 7.31 18.62
CA SER A 381 -9.85 8.23 19.05
C SER A 381 -8.45 7.71 18.71
N ILE A 382 -7.52 8.64 18.53
CA ILE A 382 -6.09 8.36 18.43
C ILE A 382 -5.43 8.56 19.79
N VAL A 383 -4.45 7.72 20.13
CA VAL A 383 -3.70 7.78 21.37
C VAL A 383 -2.22 7.92 21.07
N VAL A 384 -1.55 8.91 21.68
CA VAL A 384 -0.10 9.10 21.59
C VAL A 384 0.49 9.21 23.01
N GLY A 385 1.45 8.36 23.34
CA GLY A 385 2.10 8.31 24.65
C GLY A 385 1.13 8.32 25.82
N GLY A 386 0.10 7.47 25.76
CA GLY A 386 -0.94 7.32 26.78
C GLY A 386 -1.99 8.43 26.85
N GLU A 387 -1.97 9.40 25.94
CA GLU A 387 -2.91 10.52 25.90
C GLU A 387 -3.87 10.37 24.72
N VAL A 388 -5.17 10.39 25.01
CA VAL A 388 -6.22 10.43 24.00
C VAL A 388 -6.22 11.83 23.39
N LEU A 389 -6.04 11.92 22.08
CA LEU A 389 -5.96 13.19 21.38
C LEU A 389 -7.34 13.81 21.16
N ASP A 390 -7.41 15.14 21.29
CA ASP A 390 -8.63 15.92 21.06
C ASP A 390 -8.84 16.16 19.56
N ILE A 391 -9.30 15.11 18.87
CA ILE A 391 -9.65 15.16 17.45
C ILE A 391 -11.19 15.04 17.35
N PRO A 392 -11.88 15.99 16.69
CA PRO A 392 -13.33 15.96 16.57
C PRO A 392 -13.84 14.63 15.99
N GLU A 393 -14.86 14.04 16.61
CA GLU A 393 -15.41 12.74 16.19
C GLU A 393 -15.85 12.74 14.72
N LYS A 394 -16.39 13.86 14.24
CA LYS A 394 -16.81 14.07 12.84
C LYS A 394 -15.70 13.83 11.81
N THR A 395 -14.43 13.88 12.20
CA THR A 395 -13.30 13.61 11.32
C THR A 395 -13.30 12.15 10.86
N TRP A 396 -13.77 11.23 11.72
CA TRP A 396 -13.76 9.79 11.47
C TRP A 396 -15.01 9.30 10.77
N HIS A 397 -16.11 10.04 10.89
CA HIS A 397 -17.40 9.68 10.30
C HIS A 397 -17.46 10.08 8.84
N TRP A 398 -17.89 9.15 8.01
CA TRP A 398 -18.31 9.50 6.67
C TRP A 398 -19.55 10.39 6.73
N SER A 399 -19.51 11.53 6.07
CA SER A 399 -20.64 12.46 5.98
C SER A 399 -21.28 12.42 4.60
N SER A 400 -22.55 12.83 4.55
CA SER A 400 -23.27 13.03 3.30
C SER A 400 -22.69 14.14 2.43
N GLU A 401 -21.64 14.85 2.82
CA GLU A 401 -20.94 15.84 1.99
C GLU A 401 -19.71 15.26 1.27
N GLY A 402 -19.40 13.98 1.48
CA GLY A 402 -18.22 13.37 0.88
C GLY A 402 -16.96 13.43 1.76
N VAL A 403 -17.13 13.82 3.03
CA VAL A 403 -16.06 14.15 3.96
C VAL A 403 -15.96 13.06 5.03
N GLY A 404 -14.74 12.64 5.36
CA GLY A 404 -14.45 11.75 6.49
C GLY A 404 -14.27 10.29 6.10
N GLY A 405 -14.38 9.41 7.09
CA GLY A 405 -14.23 7.96 6.94
C GLY A 405 -12.78 7.47 7.14
N THR A 406 -12.64 6.18 7.37
CA THR A 406 -11.34 5.50 7.51
C THR A 406 -11.37 4.20 6.73
N ILE A 407 -10.35 3.98 5.89
CA ILE A 407 -10.13 2.70 5.20
C ILE A 407 -8.81 2.08 5.63
N ILE A 408 -8.70 0.76 5.49
CA ILE A 408 -7.44 0.01 5.58
C ILE A 408 -7.02 -0.47 4.19
N ASP A 409 -5.78 -0.19 3.81
CA ASP A 409 -5.27 -0.43 2.46
C ASP A 409 -3.86 -1.01 2.50
N SER A 410 -3.68 -2.25 2.03
CA SER A 410 -2.35 -2.85 1.87
C SER A 410 -1.59 -2.30 0.68
N GLY A 411 -2.30 -1.72 -0.29
CA GLY A 411 -1.75 -1.09 -1.50
C GLY A 411 -1.32 0.37 -1.32
N SER A 412 -1.38 0.88 -0.08
CA SER A 412 -0.83 2.17 0.32
C SER A 412 0.28 1.91 1.33
N THR A 413 1.47 2.48 1.13
CA THR A 413 2.62 2.27 2.03
C THR A 413 2.40 2.94 3.39
N LEU A 414 2.19 4.26 3.38
CA LEU A 414 2.08 5.07 4.60
C LEU A 414 0.64 5.20 5.10
N THR A 415 0.51 5.66 6.35
CA THR A 415 -0.80 6.04 6.92
C THR A 415 -1.03 7.54 6.74
N PHE A 416 -2.26 7.89 6.39
CA PHE A 416 -2.64 9.25 6.04
C PHE A 416 -3.85 9.71 6.82
N PHE A 417 -3.78 10.95 7.34
CA PHE A 417 -4.85 11.58 8.10
C PHE A 417 -5.25 12.93 7.50
N PRO A 418 -6.54 13.33 7.61
CA PRO A 418 -6.98 14.69 7.33
C PRO A 418 -6.16 15.72 8.10
N ASP A 419 -5.93 16.89 7.51
CA ASP A 419 -5.08 17.96 8.09
C ASP A 419 -5.36 18.20 9.58
N SER A 420 -6.65 18.38 9.94
CA SER A 420 -7.07 18.63 11.32
C SER A 420 -6.71 17.50 12.31
N ALA A 421 -6.62 16.25 11.86
CA ALA A 421 -6.19 15.13 12.68
C ALA A 421 -4.67 15.01 12.67
N TYR A 422 -4.05 15.12 11.49
CA TYR A 422 -2.60 15.03 11.33
C TYR A 422 -1.86 16.05 12.20
N ASP A 423 -2.29 17.31 12.20
CA ASP A 423 -1.62 18.37 12.95
C ASP A 423 -1.62 18.08 14.46
N VAL A 424 -2.74 17.60 15.00
CA VAL A 424 -2.88 17.20 16.42
C VAL A 424 -2.01 15.98 16.75
N ILE A 425 -1.97 14.99 15.85
CA ILE A 425 -1.13 13.79 16.02
C ILE A 425 0.35 14.18 16.02
N LYS A 426 0.77 14.99 15.03
CA LYS A 426 2.14 15.50 14.91
C LYS A 426 2.55 16.27 16.16
N GLU A 427 1.75 17.22 16.61
CA GLU A 427 2.04 18.02 17.81
C GLU A 427 2.19 17.13 19.05
N ALA A 428 1.35 16.09 19.18
CA ALA A 428 1.44 15.15 20.30
C ALA A 428 2.78 14.39 20.34
N PHE A 429 3.32 13.99 19.18
CA PHE A 429 4.65 13.40 19.09
C PHE A 429 5.75 14.42 19.40
N GLU A 430 5.70 15.61 18.79
CA GLU A 430 6.67 16.69 19.03
C GLU A 430 6.77 17.08 20.50
N LYS A 431 5.64 17.15 21.20
CA LYS A 431 5.60 17.47 22.64
C LYS A 431 6.26 16.41 23.51
N LYS A 432 6.12 15.12 23.15
CA LYS A 432 6.58 13.99 23.98
C LYS A 432 8.01 13.56 23.67
N ILE A 433 8.48 13.72 22.44
CA ILE A 433 9.85 13.37 22.04
C ILE A 433 10.81 14.47 22.50
N LYS A 434 11.91 14.07 23.16
CA LYS A 434 12.94 15.00 23.70
C LYS A 434 14.22 15.03 22.88
N LEU A 435 14.20 14.42 21.70
CA LEU A 435 15.32 14.42 20.76
C LEU A 435 15.41 15.73 20.00
N GLN A 436 16.58 16.01 19.43
CA GLN A 436 16.79 17.15 18.56
C GLN A 436 15.99 16.97 17.26
N GLN A 437 15.02 17.84 17.04
CA GLN A 437 14.26 17.87 15.80
C GLN A 437 15.12 18.44 14.66
N ILE A 438 14.97 17.87 13.46
CA ILE A 438 15.59 18.34 12.22
C ILE A 438 14.55 19.18 11.47
N ALA A 439 15.03 20.17 10.71
CA ALA A 439 14.16 21.05 9.93
C ALA A 439 13.28 20.24 8.97
N ALA A 440 12.00 20.62 8.86
CA ALA A 440 11.00 19.88 8.09
C ALA A 440 11.24 19.93 6.56
N ASP A 441 11.98 20.93 6.08
CA ASP A 441 12.17 21.17 4.64
C ASP A 441 13.10 20.14 3.97
N ASP A 442 13.82 19.34 4.77
CA ASP A 442 14.79 18.35 4.29
C ASP A 442 14.15 16.97 4.01
N PHE A 443 12.92 16.70 4.49
CA PHE A 443 12.29 15.38 4.44
C PHE A 443 10.79 15.43 4.13
N ILE A 444 10.27 14.43 3.39
CA ILE A 444 8.82 14.33 3.11
C ILE A 444 8.01 13.99 4.37
N MET A 445 8.61 13.21 5.27
CA MET A 445 8.05 12.81 6.55
C MET A 445 8.42 13.82 7.63
N SER A 446 7.52 14.07 8.58
CA SER A 446 7.73 15.04 9.64
C SER A 446 6.86 14.69 10.84
N PRO A 447 7.34 14.87 12.10
CA PRO A 447 8.64 15.38 12.50
C PRO A 447 9.76 14.35 12.30
N CYS A 448 10.99 14.86 12.12
CA CYS A 448 12.22 14.08 12.04
C CYS A 448 13.15 14.42 13.20
N TYR A 449 13.88 13.43 13.71
CA TYR A 449 14.76 13.56 14.86
C TYR A 449 16.13 12.98 14.59
N ASN A 450 17.18 13.68 14.99
CA ASN A 450 18.53 13.16 14.98
C ASN A 450 18.68 12.13 16.11
N VAL A 451 19.15 10.93 15.74
CA VAL A 451 19.40 9.80 16.64
C VAL A 451 20.86 9.33 16.58
N SER A 452 21.76 10.19 16.10
CA SER A 452 23.19 9.92 16.05
C SER A 452 23.72 9.50 17.41
N GLY A 453 24.49 8.42 17.43
CA GLY A 453 25.06 7.89 18.67
C GLY A 453 24.09 7.09 19.55
N ALA A 454 22.77 7.11 19.32
CA ALA A 454 21.81 6.26 20.04
C ALA A 454 21.78 4.83 19.50
N MET A 455 21.78 3.82 20.37
CA MET A 455 21.53 2.41 20.00
C MET A 455 20.04 2.05 20.04
N GLN A 456 19.29 2.74 20.88
CA GLN A 456 17.87 2.55 21.10
C GLN A 456 17.24 3.89 21.42
N VAL A 457 16.03 4.10 20.93
CA VAL A 457 15.26 5.32 21.18
C VAL A 457 13.95 4.95 21.84
N GLU A 458 13.61 5.66 22.91
CA GLU A 458 12.27 5.57 23.50
C GLU A 458 11.36 6.58 22.79
N LEU A 459 10.33 6.05 22.13
CA LEU A 459 9.32 6.81 21.41
C LEU A 459 7.98 6.71 22.13
N PRO A 460 7.09 7.70 21.97
CA PRO A 460 5.75 7.64 22.52
C PRO A 460 4.98 6.48 21.89
N ASP A 461 4.25 5.71 22.70
CA ASP A 461 3.31 4.69 22.22
C ASP A 461 2.30 5.30 21.25
N TYR A 462 1.88 4.54 20.24
CA TYR A 462 0.84 4.95 19.29
C TYR A 462 -0.26 3.89 19.22
N GLY A 463 -1.52 4.32 19.22
CA GLY A 463 -2.65 3.42 19.13
C GLY A 463 -3.92 4.06 18.60
N ILE A 464 -4.80 3.21 18.07
CA ILE A 464 -6.13 3.55 17.59
C ILE A 464 -7.14 2.86 18.49
N HIS A 465 -8.10 3.63 19.01
CA HIS A 465 -9.31 3.10 19.61
C HIS A 465 -10.43 3.15 18.58
N PHE A 466 -11.12 2.04 18.39
CA PHE A 466 -12.28 1.92 17.51
C PHE A 466 -13.59 2.17 18.25
N ALA A 467 -14.65 2.52 17.52
CA ALA A 467 -15.95 2.86 18.10
C ALA A 467 -16.63 1.70 18.84
N ASP A 468 -16.33 0.47 18.46
CA ASP A 468 -16.80 -0.75 19.13
C ASP A 468 -16.00 -1.13 20.39
N GLY A 469 -15.02 -0.30 20.77
CA GLY A 469 -14.18 -0.51 21.95
C GLY A 469 -12.91 -1.32 21.69
N ALA A 470 -12.68 -1.78 20.46
CA ALA A 470 -11.44 -2.45 20.10
C ALA A 470 -10.25 -1.46 20.15
N VAL A 471 -9.07 -1.97 20.51
CA VAL A 471 -7.84 -1.17 20.67
C VAL A 471 -6.71 -1.82 19.90
N TRP A 472 -6.09 -1.07 19.00
CA TRP A 472 -4.94 -1.51 18.23
C TRP A 472 -3.75 -0.60 18.51
N ASN A 473 -2.77 -1.15 19.22
CA ASN A 473 -1.50 -0.48 19.54
C ASN A 473 -0.42 -0.95 18.59
N PHE A 474 0.46 -0.05 18.18
CA PHE A 474 1.47 -0.30 17.17
C PHE A 474 2.88 -0.27 17.77
N PRO A 475 3.78 -1.18 17.38
CA PRO A 475 5.22 -1.04 17.62
C PRO A 475 5.77 0.22 16.94
N ALA A 476 6.84 0.80 17.49
CA ALA A 476 7.44 2.03 16.98
C ALA A 476 7.86 1.90 15.50
N GLU A 477 8.27 0.71 15.09
CA GLU A 477 8.69 0.37 13.73
C GLU A 477 7.59 0.53 12.69
N ASN A 478 6.32 0.50 13.12
CA ASN A 478 5.18 0.61 12.23
C ASN A 478 4.83 2.08 11.90
N TYR A 479 5.31 3.05 12.68
CA TYR A 479 5.00 4.48 12.50
C TYR A 479 6.21 5.41 12.56
N PHE A 480 7.42 4.88 12.70
CA PHE A 480 8.67 5.63 12.51
C PHE A 480 9.53 4.96 11.44
N TYR A 481 10.00 5.76 10.51
CA TYR A 481 10.94 5.36 9.48
C TYR A 481 12.35 5.86 9.83
N GLN A 482 13.35 4.99 9.72
CA GLN A 482 14.74 5.35 9.92
C GLN A 482 15.40 5.70 8.58
N TYR A 483 15.73 6.97 8.38
CA TYR A 483 16.63 7.43 7.35
C TYR A 483 18.07 7.08 7.73
N GLU A 484 18.75 6.40 6.81
CA GLU A 484 20.17 6.09 6.93
C GLU A 484 20.85 6.54 5.62
N PRO A 485 22.09 7.02 5.62
CA PRO A 485 23.04 7.02 6.72
C PRO A 485 22.87 8.18 7.70
N ASP A 486 21.88 9.04 7.51
CA ASP A 486 21.76 10.32 8.24
C ASP A 486 21.49 10.16 9.74
N GLU A 487 21.28 8.93 10.23
CA GLU A 487 20.91 8.61 11.62
C GLU A 487 19.73 9.48 12.05
N VAL A 488 18.70 9.53 11.20
CA VAL A 488 17.47 10.29 11.41
C VAL A 488 16.30 9.33 11.47
N ILE A 489 15.38 9.55 12.40
CA ILE A 489 14.08 8.88 12.40
C ILE A 489 12.98 9.91 12.13
N CYS A 490 11.99 9.55 11.31
CA CYS A 490 10.88 10.42 10.97
C CYS A 490 9.55 9.72 11.20
N LEU A 491 8.54 10.47 11.61
CA LEU A 491 7.18 9.97 11.74
C LEU A 491 6.66 9.55 10.36
N ALA A 492 6.35 8.26 10.19
CA ALA A 492 5.87 7.65 8.96
C ALA A 492 4.34 7.75 8.82
N ILE A 493 3.81 8.91 9.18
CA ILE A 493 2.41 9.29 9.05
C ILE A 493 2.41 10.62 8.31
N LEU A 494 1.52 10.78 7.34
CA LEU A 494 1.41 12.01 6.56
C LEU A 494 0.00 12.59 6.62
N LYS A 495 -0.09 13.87 6.26
CA LYS A 495 -1.37 14.48 5.94
C LYS A 495 -1.88 13.96 4.59
N THR A 496 -3.18 13.80 4.49
CA THR A 496 -3.87 13.59 3.23
C THR A 496 -3.69 14.82 2.32
N PRO A 497 -3.31 14.65 1.06
CA PRO A 497 -3.13 15.76 0.14
C PRO A 497 -4.45 16.43 -0.27
N ASN A 498 -4.36 17.69 -0.72
CA ASN A 498 -5.47 18.53 -1.21
C ASN A 498 -6.66 18.64 -0.25
N HIS A 499 -6.41 18.57 1.07
CA HIS A 499 -7.46 18.60 2.10
C HIS A 499 -8.48 17.45 1.95
N SER A 500 -8.09 16.32 1.35
CA SER A 500 -8.90 15.10 1.41
C SER A 500 -9.24 14.78 2.86
N HIS A 501 -10.47 14.36 3.11
CA HIS A 501 -10.92 14.08 4.47
C HIS A 501 -10.94 12.58 4.80
N LEU A 502 -10.43 11.74 3.91
CA LEU A 502 -10.39 10.29 4.09
C LEU A 502 -9.12 9.85 4.82
N THR A 503 -9.27 9.14 5.93
CA THR A 503 -8.13 8.49 6.61
C THR A 503 -7.79 7.16 5.93
N ILE A 504 -6.51 6.88 5.70
CA ILE A 504 -6.03 5.61 5.15
C ILE A 504 -5.01 4.99 6.11
N ILE A 505 -5.31 3.79 6.60
CA ILE A 505 -4.37 2.96 7.36
C ILE A 505 -3.56 2.13 6.35
N GLY A 506 -2.33 2.57 6.09
CA GLY A 506 -1.42 1.92 5.13
C GLY A 506 -0.74 0.67 5.68
N ASN A 507 0.11 0.07 4.85
CA ASN A 507 0.71 -1.22 5.11
C ASN A 507 1.78 -1.20 6.21
N LEU A 508 2.47 -0.07 6.46
CA LEU A 508 3.43 0.03 7.56
C LEU A 508 2.76 -0.22 8.93
N LEU A 509 1.55 0.32 9.16
CA LEU A 509 0.80 0.06 10.39
C LEU A 509 0.37 -1.40 10.52
N GLN A 510 0.26 -2.12 9.41
CA GLN A 510 -0.18 -3.52 9.36
C GLN A 510 0.97 -4.54 9.54
N GLN A 511 2.23 -4.10 9.47
CA GLN A 511 3.40 -4.97 9.59
C GLN A 511 3.47 -5.67 10.94
N ASN A 512 3.91 -6.93 10.92
CA ASN A 512 4.00 -7.78 12.11
C ASN A 512 2.65 -7.92 12.85
N PHE A 513 1.56 -7.82 12.10
CA PHE A 513 0.24 -8.28 12.51
C PHE A 513 -0.26 -9.33 11.50
N HIS A 514 -0.84 -10.40 12.02
CA HIS A 514 -1.65 -11.29 11.20
C HIS A 514 -3.05 -10.68 11.09
N ILE A 515 -3.35 -10.11 9.93
CA ILE A 515 -4.59 -9.41 9.63
C ILE A 515 -5.58 -10.38 9.02
N LEU A 516 -6.80 -10.45 9.55
CA LEU A 516 -7.89 -11.30 9.08
C LEU A 516 -9.06 -10.44 8.60
N TYR A 517 -9.44 -10.59 7.35
CA TYR A 517 -10.69 -10.05 6.83
C TYR A 517 -11.77 -11.14 6.94
N ASP A 518 -12.73 -10.98 7.86
CA ASP A 518 -13.90 -11.84 7.99
C ASP A 518 -15.12 -11.10 7.45
N VAL A 519 -15.28 -11.16 6.12
CA VAL A 519 -16.29 -10.39 5.38
C VAL A 519 -17.69 -10.86 5.73
N LYS A 520 -17.87 -12.17 5.96
CA LYS A 520 -19.17 -12.73 6.36
C LYS A 520 -19.68 -12.19 7.69
N ARG A 521 -18.79 -11.93 8.63
CA ARG A 521 -19.14 -11.34 9.94
C ARG A 521 -18.87 -9.84 10.01
N SER A 522 -18.51 -9.21 8.90
CA SER A 522 -18.19 -7.78 8.79
C SER A 522 -17.25 -7.30 9.89
N ARG A 523 -16.11 -7.98 10.03
CA ARG A 523 -15.09 -7.65 11.04
C ARG A 523 -13.67 -7.86 10.52
N LEU A 524 -12.76 -7.02 11.00
CA LEU A 524 -11.33 -7.11 10.79
C LEU A 524 -10.69 -7.66 12.06
N GLY A 525 -9.98 -8.77 11.94
CA GLY A 525 -9.14 -9.34 12.98
C GLY A 525 -7.70 -8.85 12.86
N TYR A 526 -7.04 -8.61 13.98
CA TYR A 526 -5.61 -8.29 14.04
C TYR A 526 -4.99 -8.96 15.26
N SER A 527 -3.85 -9.64 15.05
CA SER A 527 -3.07 -10.27 16.11
C SER A 527 -1.59 -9.93 15.91
N PRO A 528 -0.88 -9.37 16.91
CA PRO A 528 0.57 -9.21 16.84
C PRO A 528 1.25 -10.56 16.52
N ARG A 529 2.17 -10.56 15.55
CA ARG A 529 2.83 -11.77 15.08
C ARG A 529 4.18 -11.44 14.44
N ARG A 530 5.18 -12.29 14.63
CA ARG A 530 6.41 -12.23 13.83
C ARG A 530 6.15 -12.83 12.47
N CYS A 531 5.75 -12.02 11.49
CA CYS A 531 5.31 -12.51 10.19
C CYS A 531 6.41 -13.26 9.41
N ALA A 532 7.67 -12.97 9.73
CA ALA A 532 8.85 -13.69 9.23
C ALA A 532 8.94 -15.16 9.68
N GLU A 533 8.16 -15.55 10.70
CA GLU A 533 8.14 -16.90 11.28
C GLU A 533 6.80 -17.63 11.00
N VAL A 534 5.90 -17.05 10.21
CA VAL A 534 4.52 -17.54 10.01
C VAL A 534 4.41 -18.58 8.91
#